data_AF-X1CXW6-F1
#
_entry.id   AF-X1CXW6-F1
#
_cell.length_a   1.000
_cell.length_b   1.000
_cell.length_c   1.000
_cell.angle_alpha   90.00
_cell.angle_beta   90.00
_cell.angle_gamma   90.00
#
_symmetry.space_group_name_H-M   'P 1'
#
loop_
_entity.id
_entity.type
_entity.pdbx_description
1 polymer ?
#
loop_
_entity_poly.entity_id
_entity_poly.type
_entity_poly.pdbx_seq_one_letter_code
_entity_poly.pdbx_strand_id
1 'polypeptide(L)'
;LVYMWLVDRRVFHDWRLILKALLLLIIPLALYLLIPLRAPHTPYLELPLTQDRTLLLYENSLANFFRFVLGGPFGGSVDLSVDLGQRVAMAGGFLLNEIGWAGIILALAGVGCLAYARKWALLALLGLAYLASVAFNLVYTIGDIYVLFIPSYLLLILWMAIGAGCLVIPLLSRPTVAALLVVLFFTLPLWTAASQYPDADQSWNRQARTHWEAILAEPLPPDAVLVSNDRNDMMPMWYLQYVDEIRTDLLGLFPLITPEYPSLGHVLDLALSTGRPAYLIKEM
;
A
#
# COMPACT_ATOMS: atom_id res chain seq x y z
N LEU A 1 -17.74 9.17 12.22
CA LEU A 1 -18.44 10.05 13.20
C LEU A 1 -19.58 10.85 12.57
N VAL A 2 -19.34 11.62 11.50
CA VAL A 2 -20.39 12.44 10.82
C VAL A 2 -21.61 11.60 10.40
N TYR A 3 -21.40 10.43 9.81
CA TYR A 3 -22.49 9.50 9.49
C TYR A 3 -23.39 9.20 10.71
N MET A 4 -22.79 8.80 11.82
CA MET A 4 -23.53 8.45 13.05
C MET A 4 -24.30 9.66 13.59
N TRP A 5 -23.69 10.85 13.54
CA TRP A 5 -24.35 12.10 13.94
C TRP A 5 -25.58 12.45 13.09
N LEU A 6 -25.56 12.11 11.80
CA LEU A 6 -26.67 12.33 10.88
C LEU A 6 -27.76 11.26 10.97
N VAL A 7 -27.43 10.04 11.42
CA VAL A 7 -28.36 8.90 11.51
C VAL A 7 -28.99 8.78 12.90
N ASP A 8 -28.19 8.72 13.96
CA ASP A 8 -28.69 8.64 15.34
C ASP A 8 -27.66 9.19 16.33
N ARG A 9 -27.94 10.38 16.88
CA ARG A 9 -27.08 11.04 17.87
C ARG A 9 -27.10 10.36 19.24
N ARG A 10 -28.13 9.57 19.55
CA ARG A 10 -28.26 8.90 20.85
C ARG A 10 -27.17 7.86 21.07
N VAL A 11 -26.57 7.36 19.99
CA VAL A 11 -25.43 6.45 20.04
C VAL A 11 -24.26 7.03 20.84
N PHE A 12 -24.07 8.35 20.85
CA PHE A 12 -23.02 9.01 21.64
C PHE A 12 -23.29 9.03 23.14
N HIS A 13 -24.50 8.70 23.59
CA HIS A 13 -24.87 8.60 25.00
C HIS A 13 -24.93 7.15 25.50
N ASP A 14 -24.95 6.16 24.61
CA ASP A 14 -24.94 4.74 24.98
C ASP A 14 -23.49 4.26 25.18
N TRP A 15 -23.01 4.34 26.42
CA TRP A 15 -21.65 3.92 26.76
C TRP A 15 -21.39 2.44 26.46
N ARG A 16 -22.41 1.56 26.52
CA ARG A 16 -22.25 0.13 26.23
C ARG A 16 -22.00 -0.07 24.74
N LEU A 17 -22.71 0.66 23.89
CA LEU A 17 -22.50 0.64 22.44
C LEU A 17 -21.14 1.24 22.06
N ILE A 18 -20.75 2.35 22.69
CA ILE A 18 -19.42 2.94 22.50
C ILE A 18 -18.33 1.94 22.89
N LEU A 19 -18.45 1.27 24.03
CA LEU A 19 -17.49 0.26 24.46
C LEU A 19 -17.39 -0.90 23.46
N LYS A 20 -18.53 -1.40 22.95
CA LYS A 20 -18.52 -2.43 21.90
C LYS A 20 -17.84 -1.95 20.62
N ALA A 21 -18.11 -0.72 20.19
CA ALA A 21 -17.47 -0.14 19.00
C ALA A 21 -15.96 0.06 19.20
N LEU A 22 -15.53 0.51 20.38
CA LEU A 22 -14.11 0.62 20.75
C LEU A 22 -13.44 -0.75 20.77
N LEU A 23 -14.09 -1.78 21.32
CA LEU A 23 -13.56 -3.14 21.27
C LEU A 23 -13.42 -3.65 19.84
N LEU A 24 -14.41 -3.41 18.98
CA LEU A 24 -14.33 -3.76 17.56
C LEU A 24 -13.25 -2.99 16.80
N LEU A 25 -12.88 -1.79 17.25
CA LEU A 25 -11.76 -1.02 16.72
C LEU A 25 -10.41 -1.54 17.24
N ILE A 26 -10.32 -1.87 18.54
CA ILE A 26 -9.06 -2.24 19.21
C ILE A 26 -8.66 -3.68 18.90
N ILE A 27 -9.61 -4.62 18.81
CA ILE A 27 -9.31 -6.04 18.60
C ILE A 27 -8.46 -6.27 17.33
N PRO A 28 -8.81 -5.72 16.15
CA PRO A 28 -7.94 -5.84 14.97
C PRO A 28 -6.59 -5.15 15.15
N LEU A 29 -6.53 -4.03 15.87
CA LEU A 29 -5.28 -3.32 16.14
C LEU A 29 -4.35 -4.12 17.06
N ALA A 30 -4.86 -5.08 17.84
CA ALA A 30 -4.03 -5.98 18.62
C ALA A 30 -3.09 -6.83 17.75
N LEU A 31 -3.37 -6.98 16.44
CA LEU A 31 -2.45 -7.61 15.50
C LEU A 31 -1.10 -6.89 15.40
N TYR A 32 -1.04 -5.59 15.69
CA TYR A 32 0.23 -4.86 15.75
C TYR A 32 1.14 -5.34 16.88
N LEU A 33 0.62 -5.97 17.94
CA LEU A 33 1.44 -6.58 18.99
C LEU A 33 2.35 -7.69 18.45
N LEU A 34 2.08 -8.21 17.24
CA LEU A 34 2.98 -9.12 16.55
C LEU A 34 4.38 -8.51 16.34
N ILE A 35 4.49 -7.18 16.17
CA ILE A 35 5.76 -6.49 15.94
C ILE A 35 6.73 -6.69 17.13
N PRO A 36 6.43 -6.24 18.37
CA PRO A 36 7.34 -6.44 19.49
C PRO A 36 7.50 -7.91 19.89
N LEU A 37 6.50 -8.76 19.63
CA LEU A 37 6.58 -10.20 19.87
C LEU A 37 7.53 -10.91 18.91
N ARG A 38 7.58 -10.50 17.64
CA ARG A 38 8.46 -11.09 16.62
C ARG A 38 9.84 -10.47 16.57
N ALA A 39 10.00 -9.20 16.92
CA ALA A 39 11.26 -8.47 16.79
C ALA A 39 12.49 -9.22 17.35
N PRO A 40 12.45 -9.86 18.54
CA PRO A 40 13.61 -10.62 19.06
C PRO A 40 13.99 -11.87 18.24
N HIS A 41 13.11 -12.32 17.36
CA HIS A 41 13.28 -13.51 16.52
C HIS A 41 13.45 -13.17 15.03
N THR A 42 13.75 -11.90 14.73
CA THR A 42 13.86 -11.39 13.36
C THR A 42 15.30 -10.92 13.12
N PRO A 43 16.21 -11.80 12.66
CA PRO A 43 17.64 -11.51 12.60
C PRO A 43 17.98 -10.32 11.70
N TYR A 44 17.21 -10.07 10.64
CA TYR A 44 17.46 -8.94 9.74
C TYR A 44 17.24 -7.56 10.37
N LEU A 45 16.69 -7.46 11.58
CA LEU A 45 16.58 -6.19 12.31
C LEU A 45 17.92 -5.71 12.87
N GLU A 46 18.91 -6.61 12.95
CA GLU A 46 20.25 -6.33 13.46
C GLU A 46 21.27 -6.75 12.40
N LEU A 47 21.85 -5.78 11.69
CA LEU A 47 22.81 -6.06 10.64
C LEU A 47 24.25 -5.86 11.15
N PRO A 48 25.04 -6.92 11.34
CA PRO A 48 26.41 -6.79 11.83
C PRO A 48 27.29 -6.11 10.78
N LEU A 49 27.80 -4.93 11.10
CA LEU A 49 28.72 -4.17 10.25
C LEU A 49 30.16 -4.63 10.48
N THR A 50 30.56 -4.70 11.76
CA THR A 50 31.87 -5.16 12.25
C THR A 50 31.67 -5.90 13.57
N GLN A 51 32.72 -6.50 14.16
CA GLN A 51 32.62 -7.20 15.46
C GLN A 51 32.01 -6.34 16.59
N ASP A 52 32.31 -5.03 16.60
CA ASP A 52 31.84 -4.11 17.64
C ASP A 52 30.71 -3.15 17.17
N ARG A 53 30.22 -3.29 15.94
CA ARG A 53 29.20 -2.38 15.39
C ARG A 53 28.11 -3.14 14.67
N THR A 54 26.87 -2.84 15.05
CA THR A 54 25.65 -3.39 14.45
C THR A 54 24.75 -2.25 14.03
N LEU A 55 24.21 -2.33 12.83
CA LEU A 55 23.18 -1.43 12.35
C LEU A 55 21.82 -1.96 12.81
N LEU A 56 21.16 -1.23 13.71
CA LEU A 56 19.84 -1.58 14.23
C LEU A 56 18.76 -0.93 13.36
N LEU A 57 17.92 -1.75 12.72
CA LEU A 57 16.82 -1.28 11.88
C LEU A 57 15.55 -1.01 12.69
N TYR A 58 15.38 -1.71 13.82
CA TYR A 58 14.28 -1.52 14.74
C TYR A 58 14.72 -1.90 16.16
N GLU A 59 14.69 -0.93 17.06
CA GLU A 59 14.88 -1.18 18.49
C GLU A 59 13.53 -1.54 19.13
N ASN A 60 13.46 -2.71 19.77
CA ASN A 60 12.24 -3.24 20.37
C ASN A 60 11.90 -2.57 21.71
N SER A 61 11.40 -1.33 21.63
CA SER A 61 10.94 -0.55 22.77
C SER A 61 9.46 -0.13 22.60
N LEU A 62 8.79 0.17 23.71
CA LEU A 62 7.40 0.67 23.68
C LEU A 62 7.29 1.97 22.86
N ALA A 63 8.27 2.87 23.00
CA ALA A 63 8.30 4.13 22.26
C ALA A 63 8.44 3.90 20.75
N ASN A 64 9.34 3.03 20.33
CA ASN A 64 9.53 2.70 18.92
C ASN A 64 8.37 1.90 18.35
N PHE A 65 7.72 1.05 19.15
CA PHE A 65 6.49 0.37 18.76
C PHE A 65 5.41 1.39 18.34
N PHE A 66 5.12 2.37 19.20
CA PHE A 66 4.15 3.41 18.86
C PHE A 66 4.61 4.28 17.67
N ARG A 67 5.89 4.67 17.63
CA ARG A 67 6.45 5.41 16.50
C ARG A 67 6.28 4.65 15.17
N PHE A 68 6.53 3.34 15.17
CA PHE A 68 6.42 2.50 13.98
C PHE A 68 4.96 2.33 13.54
N VAL A 69 4.05 1.98 14.46
CA VAL A 69 2.62 1.78 14.15
C VAL A 69 1.95 3.07 13.65
N LEU A 70 2.41 4.23 14.11
CA LEU A 70 1.92 5.54 13.66
C LEU A 70 2.59 6.01 12.35
N GLY A 71 3.41 5.18 11.70
CA GLY A 71 4.04 5.50 10.42
C GLY A 71 5.25 6.43 10.51
N GLY A 72 5.90 6.53 11.68
CA GLY A 72 7.03 7.42 11.94
C GLY A 72 8.17 7.35 10.90
N PRO A 73 8.65 6.16 10.50
CA PRO A 73 9.67 6.04 9.45
C PRO A 73 9.25 6.62 8.08
N PHE A 74 7.96 6.72 7.83
CA PHE A 74 7.38 7.16 6.55
C PHE A 74 6.77 8.57 6.59
N GLY A 75 6.90 9.28 7.73
CA GLY A 75 6.32 10.61 7.92
C GLY A 75 6.95 11.69 7.04
N GLY A 76 8.20 11.51 6.60
CA GLY A 76 8.93 12.47 5.75
C GLY A 76 8.39 12.61 4.33
N SER A 77 7.46 11.75 3.91
CA SER A 77 6.87 11.80 2.56
C SER A 77 5.61 12.69 2.48
N VAL A 78 5.17 13.31 3.57
CA VAL A 78 4.11 14.33 3.49
C VAL A 78 4.73 15.68 3.15
N ASP A 79 4.37 16.22 1.98
CA ASP A 79 4.85 17.51 1.49
C ASP A 79 3.67 18.41 1.10
N LEU A 80 3.47 19.47 1.88
CA LEU A 80 2.41 20.46 1.64
C LEU A 80 2.82 21.55 0.65
N SER A 81 4.08 21.57 0.18
CA SER A 81 4.61 22.55 -0.77
C SER A 81 4.45 22.13 -2.24
N VAL A 82 3.83 20.98 -2.49
CA VAL A 82 3.60 20.43 -3.84
C VAL A 82 2.76 21.36 -4.72
N ASP A 83 2.97 21.30 -6.04
CA ASP A 83 2.07 21.89 -7.02
C ASP A 83 0.74 21.12 -7.04
N LEU A 84 -0.27 21.67 -6.35
CA LEU A 84 -1.58 21.04 -6.23
C LEU A 84 -2.28 20.88 -7.59
N GLY A 85 -2.03 21.77 -8.56
CA GLY A 85 -2.61 21.67 -9.89
C GLY A 85 -2.12 20.42 -10.62
N GLN A 86 -0.81 20.17 -10.59
CA GLN A 86 -0.22 18.96 -11.15
C GLN A 86 -0.70 17.69 -10.42
N ARG A 87 -0.80 17.75 -9.08
CA ARG A 87 -1.28 16.60 -8.27
C ARG A 87 -2.74 16.25 -8.58
N VAL A 88 -3.60 17.26 -8.75
CA VAL A 88 -5.00 17.05 -9.15
C VAL A 88 -5.10 16.51 -10.58
N ALA A 89 -4.28 17.02 -11.51
CA ALA A 89 -4.23 16.50 -12.87
C ALA A 89 -3.76 15.02 -12.90
N MET A 90 -2.75 14.67 -12.10
CA MET A 90 -2.27 13.30 -11.91
C MET A 90 -3.38 12.39 -11.37
N ALA A 91 -4.04 12.80 -10.29
CA ALA A 91 -5.14 12.04 -9.69
C ALA A 91 -6.30 11.85 -10.69
N GLY A 92 -6.65 12.89 -11.44
CA GLY A 92 -7.65 12.82 -12.51
C GLY A 92 -7.25 11.86 -13.63
N GLY A 93 -5.96 11.85 -14.01
CA GLY A 93 -5.40 10.92 -14.99
C GLY A 93 -5.51 9.47 -14.53
N PHE A 94 -5.13 9.18 -13.29
CA PHE A 94 -5.30 7.83 -12.72
C PHE A 94 -6.76 7.39 -12.72
N LEU A 95 -7.67 8.24 -12.24
CA LEU A 95 -9.11 7.96 -12.24
C LEU A 95 -9.64 7.65 -13.64
N LEU A 96 -9.28 8.48 -14.62
CA LEU A 96 -9.74 8.30 -15.98
C LEU A 96 -9.19 7.01 -16.61
N ASN A 97 -7.94 6.67 -16.33
CA ASN A 97 -7.32 5.44 -16.84
C ASN A 97 -7.94 4.18 -16.23
N GLU A 98 -8.32 4.22 -14.94
CA GLU A 98 -8.87 3.05 -14.24
C GLU A 98 -10.34 2.79 -14.56
N ILE A 99 -11.20 3.82 -14.52
CA ILE A 99 -12.66 3.63 -14.66
C ILE A 99 -13.26 4.22 -15.93
N GLY A 100 -12.49 5.02 -16.68
CA GLY A 100 -12.93 5.67 -17.91
C GLY A 100 -14.06 6.68 -17.70
N TRP A 101 -14.44 7.36 -18.79
CA TRP A 101 -15.56 8.32 -18.77
C TRP A 101 -16.89 7.67 -18.40
N ALA A 102 -17.13 6.44 -18.85
CA ALA A 102 -18.36 5.71 -18.51
C ALA A 102 -18.46 5.44 -16.99
N GLY A 103 -17.36 5.03 -16.35
CA GLY A 103 -17.32 4.84 -14.90
C GLY A 103 -17.53 6.16 -14.15
N ILE A 104 -16.90 7.25 -14.59
CA ILE A 104 -17.10 8.58 -14.00
C ILE A 104 -18.58 8.99 -14.08
N ILE A 105 -19.22 8.85 -15.25
CA ILE A 105 -20.64 9.20 -15.44
C ILE A 105 -21.53 8.36 -14.52
N LEU A 106 -21.27 7.04 -14.41
CA LEU A 106 -22.02 6.16 -13.50
C LEU A 106 -21.81 6.53 -12.03
N ALA A 107 -20.59 6.86 -11.62
CA ALA A 107 -20.30 7.32 -10.27
C ALA A 107 -21.07 8.62 -9.95
N LEU A 108 -21.03 9.59 -10.85
CA LEU A 108 -21.77 10.85 -10.71
C LEU A 108 -23.29 10.62 -10.65
N ALA A 109 -23.82 9.71 -11.48
CA ALA A 109 -25.22 9.31 -11.42
C ALA A 109 -25.58 8.70 -10.06
N GLY A 110 -24.70 7.87 -9.48
CA GLY A 110 -24.88 7.30 -8.15
C GLY A 110 -24.91 8.35 -7.05
N VAL A 111 -24.01 9.32 -7.08
CA VAL A 111 -24.02 10.48 -6.17
C VAL A 111 -25.32 11.26 -6.32
N GLY A 112 -25.74 11.54 -7.56
CA GLY A 112 -27.00 12.22 -7.86
C GLY A 112 -28.22 11.48 -7.33
N CYS A 113 -28.27 10.16 -7.49
CA CYS A 113 -29.32 9.31 -6.93
C CYS A 113 -29.40 9.39 -5.41
N LEU A 114 -28.27 9.30 -4.72
CA LEU A 114 -28.23 9.42 -3.27
C LEU A 114 -28.71 10.79 -2.80
N ALA A 115 -28.34 11.86 -3.52
CA ALA A 115 -28.76 13.22 -3.21
C ALA A 115 -30.27 13.40 -3.42
N TYR A 116 -30.80 12.91 -4.56
CA TYR A 116 -32.22 12.93 -4.87
C TYR A 116 -33.06 12.17 -3.83
N ALA A 117 -32.58 10.98 -3.44
CA ALA A 117 -33.19 10.17 -2.38
C ALA A 117 -32.92 10.69 -0.96
N ARG A 118 -32.28 11.86 -0.81
CA ARG A 118 -31.94 12.54 0.45
C ARG A 118 -31.17 11.64 1.42
N LYS A 119 -30.31 10.75 0.91
CA LYS A 119 -29.46 9.85 1.71
C LYS A 119 -28.18 10.56 2.17
N TRP A 120 -28.35 11.72 2.82
CA TRP A 120 -27.26 12.62 3.21
C TRP A 120 -26.22 11.97 4.11
N ALA A 121 -26.64 11.10 5.04
CA ALA A 121 -25.71 10.38 5.89
C ALA A 121 -24.75 9.51 5.06
N LEU A 122 -25.27 8.75 4.08
CA LEU A 122 -24.44 7.89 3.24
C LEU A 122 -23.55 8.69 2.30
N LEU A 123 -24.04 9.80 1.76
CA LEU A 123 -23.22 10.76 1.01
C LEU A 123 -22.07 11.30 1.85
N ALA A 124 -22.35 11.70 3.09
CA ALA A 124 -21.31 12.18 4.00
C ALA A 124 -20.29 11.08 4.32
N LEU A 125 -20.73 9.83 4.53
CA LEU A 125 -19.82 8.71 4.79
C LEU A 125 -18.87 8.46 3.63
N LEU A 126 -19.41 8.23 2.44
CA LEU A 126 -18.62 7.89 1.25
C LEU A 126 -17.82 9.09 0.75
N GLY A 127 -18.44 10.28 0.73
CA GLY A 127 -17.82 11.51 0.25
C GLY A 127 -16.68 11.97 1.14
N LEU A 128 -16.84 11.98 2.46
CA LEU A 128 -15.75 12.37 3.36
C LEU A 128 -14.62 11.33 3.36
N ALA A 129 -14.93 10.03 3.26
CA ALA A 129 -13.90 9.01 3.12
C ALA A 129 -13.09 9.18 1.82
N TYR A 130 -13.78 9.47 0.71
CA TYR A 130 -13.15 9.71 -0.59
C TYR A 130 -12.27 10.96 -0.55
N LEU A 131 -12.81 12.08 -0.05
CA LEU A 131 -12.08 13.34 0.06
C LEU A 131 -10.88 13.22 0.99
N ALA A 132 -11.00 12.54 2.13
CA ALA A 132 -9.88 12.32 3.04
C ALA A 132 -8.77 11.49 2.38
N SER A 133 -9.13 10.40 1.69
CA SER A 133 -8.17 9.55 0.97
C SER A 133 -7.46 10.33 -0.13
N VAL A 134 -8.21 11.04 -0.99
CA VAL A 134 -7.62 11.81 -2.09
C VAL A 134 -6.79 12.97 -1.55
N ALA A 135 -7.28 13.73 -0.56
CA ALA A 135 -6.55 14.86 0.02
C ALA A 135 -5.20 14.43 0.61
N PHE A 136 -5.17 13.30 1.32
CA PHE A 136 -3.91 12.73 1.82
C PHE A 136 -2.98 12.36 0.67
N ASN A 137 -3.47 11.63 -0.34
CA ASN A 137 -2.65 11.18 -1.47
C ASN A 137 -2.10 12.34 -2.33
N LEU A 138 -2.81 13.47 -2.41
CA LEU A 138 -2.34 14.64 -3.15
C LEU A 138 -1.08 15.25 -2.56
N VAL A 139 -0.85 15.09 -1.25
CA VAL A 139 0.30 15.65 -0.52
C VAL A 139 1.30 14.58 -0.08
N TYR A 140 1.08 13.32 -0.45
CA TYR A 140 1.97 12.22 -0.10
C TYR A 140 2.87 11.86 -1.29
N THR A 141 4.19 12.04 -1.12
CA THR A 141 5.18 12.09 -2.20
C THR A 141 6.05 10.84 -2.23
N ILE A 142 5.42 9.69 -2.47
CA ILE A 142 6.11 8.41 -2.71
C ILE A 142 6.11 8.04 -4.21
N GLY A 143 7.07 7.22 -4.64
CA GLY A 143 7.24 6.85 -6.06
C GLY A 143 6.07 6.06 -6.63
N ASP A 144 5.46 5.20 -5.84
CA ASP A 144 4.34 4.31 -6.19
C ASP A 144 2.99 4.81 -5.65
N ILE A 145 2.81 6.14 -5.63
CA ILE A 145 1.61 6.81 -5.08
C ILE A 145 0.29 6.30 -5.68
N TYR A 146 0.30 5.77 -6.91
CA TYR A 146 -0.89 5.21 -7.57
C TYR A 146 -1.53 4.07 -6.76
N VAL A 147 -0.75 3.30 -5.98
CA VAL A 147 -1.26 2.21 -5.13
C VAL A 147 -2.14 2.76 -4.01
N LEU A 148 -1.79 3.92 -3.46
CA LEU A 148 -2.57 4.56 -2.40
C LEU A 148 -3.90 5.13 -2.88
N PHE A 149 -4.14 5.21 -4.19
CA PHE A 149 -5.45 5.60 -4.75
C PHE A 149 -6.46 4.43 -4.80
N ILE A 150 -6.07 3.19 -4.53
CA ILE A 150 -6.98 2.03 -4.52
C ILE A 150 -8.24 2.26 -3.64
N PRO A 151 -8.15 2.78 -2.40
CA PRO A 151 -9.34 3.09 -1.60
C PRO A 151 -10.29 4.09 -2.26
N SER A 152 -9.76 5.06 -3.01
CA SER A 152 -10.57 6.03 -3.75
C SER A 152 -11.37 5.34 -4.87
N TYR A 153 -10.77 4.36 -5.55
CA TYR A 153 -11.44 3.58 -6.59
C TYR A 153 -12.53 2.69 -6.01
N LEU A 154 -12.30 2.07 -4.84
CA LEU A 154 -13.32 1.29 -4.15
C LEU A 154 -14.57 2.13 -3.83
N LEU A 155 -14.38 3.37 -3.37
CA LEU A 155 -15.50 4.28 -3.09
C LEU A 155 -16.23 4.71 -4.37
N LEU A 156 -15.49 4.95 -5.46
CA LEU A 156 -16.09 5.23 -6.76
C LEU A 156 -16.88 4.05 -7.30
N ILE A 157 -16.39 2.82 -7.16
CA ILE A 157 -17.10 1.59 -7.54
C ILE A 157 -18.43 1.49 -6.79
N LEU A 158 -18.48 1.87 -5.50
CA LEU A 158 -19.74 1.90 -4.76
C LEU A 158 -20.73 2.92 -5.37
N TRP A 159 -20.28 4.12 -5.74
CA TRP A 159 -21.14 5.07 -6.43
C TRP A 159 -21.54 4.59 -7.83
N MET A 160 -20.64 3.98 -8.58
CA MET A 160 -20.95 3.37 -9.88
C MET A 160 -22.04 2.30 -9.75
N ALA A 161 -21.94 1.44 -8.73
CA ALA A 161 -22.94 0.40 -8.48
C ALA A 161 -24.32 0.99 -8.17
N ILE A 162 -24.35 2.07 -7.38
CA ILE A 162 -25.60 2.80 -7.09
C ILE A 162 -26.16 3.45 -8.36
N GLY A 163 -25.31 4.11 -9.15
CA GLY A 163 -25.71 4.74 -10.41
C GLY A 163 -26.25 3.73 -11.42
N ALA A 164 -25.55 2.60 -11.60
CA ALA A 164 -26.01 1.49 -12.41
C ALA A 164 -27.35 0.94 -11.90
N GLY A 165 -27.49 0.74 -10.59
CA GLY A 165 -28.73 0.29 -9.97
C GLY A 165 -29.91 1.21 -10.26
N CYS A 166 -29.74 2.54 -10.16
CA CYS A 166 -30.78 3.51 -10.50
C CYS A 166 -31.25 3.41 -11.95
N LEU A 167 -30.33 3.13 -12.88
CA LEU A 167 -30.65 3.02 -14.30
C LEU A 167 -31.29 1.67 -14.63
N VAL A 168 -30.81 0.60 -14.00
CA VAL A 168 -31.20 -0.78 -14.30
C VAL A 168 -32.52 -1.16 -13.64
N ILE A 169 -32.74 -0.81 -12.36
CA ILE A 169 -33.92 -1.26 -11.59
C ILE A 169 -35.25 -0.96 -12.31
N PRO A 170 -35.49 0.24 -12.87
CA PRO A 170 -36.73 0.52 -13.61
C PRO A 170 -36.92 -0.39 -14.85
N LEU A 171 -35.81 -0.81 -15.47
CA LEU A 171 -35.79 -1.63 -16.68
C LEU A 171 -36.02 -3.12 -16.39
N LEU A 172 -35.79 -3.57 -15.16
CA LEU A 172 -36.01 -4.96 -14.73
C LEU A 172 -37.48 -5.39 -14.76
N SER A 173 -38.42 -4.44 -14.89
CA SER A 173 -39.84 -4.72 -15.12
C SER A 173 -40.11 -5.50 -16.42
N ARG A 174 -39.16 -5.51 -17.36
CA ARG A 174 -39.25 -6.26 -18.63
C ARG A 174 -38.38 -7.53 -18.55
N PRO A 175 -38.97 -8.75 -18.62
CA PRO A 175 -38.25 -9.99 -18.34
C PRO A 175 -37.09 -10.25 -19.33
N THR A 176 -37.24 -9.87 -20.60
CA THR A 176 -36.18 -9.99 -21.61
C THR A 176 -35.00 -9.07 -21.30
N VAL A 177 -35.27 -7.83 -20.88
CA VAL A 177 -34.22 -6.87 -20.49
C VAL A 177 -33.52 -7.33 -19.22
N ALA A 178 -34.28 -7.82 -18.24
CA ALA A 178 -33.71 -8.39 -17.01
C ALA A 178 -32.78 -9.57 -17.31
N ALA A 179 -33.21 -10.51 -18.16
CA ALA A 179 -32.39 -11.65 -18.56
C ALA A 179 -31.09 -11.22 -19.27
N LEU A 180 -31.17 -10.25 -20.19
CA LEU A 180 -29.99 -9.72 -20.88
C LEU A 180 -29.01 -9.04 -19.93
N LEU A 181 -29.51 -8.25 -18.97
CA LEU A 181 -28.66 -7.57 -17.98
C LEU A 181 -28.00 -8.55 -17.02
N VAL A 182 -28.70 -9.61 -16.61
CA VAL A 182 -28.13 -10.69 -15.80
C VAL A 182 -27.02 -11.40 -16.57
N VAL A 183 -27.27 -11.79 -17.82
CA VAL A 183 -26.26 -12.42 -18.68
C VAL A 183 -25.05 -11.50 -18.79
N LEU A 184 -25.24 -10.22 -19.14
CA LEU A 184 -24.16 -9.24 -19.24
C LEU A 184 -23.35 -9.12 -17.94
N PHE A 185 -24.04 -9.03 -16.80
CA PHE A 185 -23.41 -8.89 -15.48
C PHE A 185 -22.51 -10.07 -15.12
N PHE A 186 -22.88 -11.29 -15.51
CA PHE A 186 -22.05 -12.47 -15.29
C PHE A 186 -21.00 -12.69 -16.38
N THR A 187 -21.29 -12.36 -17.64
CA THR A 187 -20.33 -12.54 -18.74
C THR A 187 -19.20 -11.54 -18.71
N LEU A 188 -19.44 -10.30 -18.26
CA LEU A 188 -18.42 -9.25 -18.22
C LEU A 188 -17.21 -9.61 -17.34
N PRO A 189 -17.35 -10.00 -16.05
CA PRO A 189 -16.20 -10.37 -15.23
C PRO A 189 -15.51 -11.64 -15.75
N LEU A 190 -16.26 -12.60 -16.31
CA LEU A 190 -15.67 -13.79 -16.93
C LEU A 190 -14.84 -13.44 -18.17
N TRP A 191 -15.33 -12.51 -19.00
CA TRP A 191 -14.62 -12.01 -20.16
C TRP A 191 -13.37 -11.23 -19.76
N THR A 192 -13.48 -10.34 -18.77
CA THR A 192 -12.32 -9.59 -18.25
C THR A 192 -11.29 -10.54 -17.66
N ALA A 193 -11.72 -11.53 -16.85
CA ALA A 193 -10.82 -12.54 -16.33
C ALA A 193 -10.14 -13.29 -17.47
N ALA A 194 -10.88 -13.83 -18.43
CA ALA A 194 -10.30 -14.58 -19.55
C ALA A 194 -9.36 -13.75 -20.43
N SER A 195 -9.68 -12.48 -20.69
CA SER A 195 -8.90 -11.62 -21.58
C SER A 195 -7.67 -11.01 -20.91
N GLN A 196 -7.70 -10.78 -19.59
CA GLN A 196 -6.60 -10.16 -18.84
C GLN A 196 -5.76 -11.18 -18.04
N TYR A 197 -6.20 -12.44 -17.93
CA TYR A 197 -5.47 -13.47 -17.17
C TYR A 197 -4.02 -13.63 -17.63
N PRO A 198 -3.69 -13.71 -18.93
CA PRO A 198 -2.30 -13.89 -19.35
C PRO A 198 -1.38 -12.73 -18.92
N ASP A 199 -1.87 -11.50 -18.95
CA ASP A 199 -1.10 -10.31 -18.53
C ASP A 199 -1.00 -10.22 -16.99
N ALA A 200 -2.02 -10.69 -16.28
CA ALA A 200 -2.04 -10.75 -14.82
C ALA A 200 -1.31 -11.98 -14.24
N ASP A 201 -0.99 -13.00 -15.05
CA ASP A 201 -0.33 -14.22 -14.60
C ASP A 201 1.14 -13.97 -14.28
N GLN A 202 1.43 -13.86 -12.99
CA GLN A 202 2.79 -13.67 -12.46
C GLN A 202 3.44 -15.01 -12.04
N SER A 203 2.86 -16.17 -12.38
CA SER A 203 3.33 -17.50 -11.91
C SER A 203 4.79 -17.79 -12.26
N TRP A 204 5.29 -17.19 -13.34
CA TRP A 204 6.66 -17.36 -13.82
C TRP A 204 7.54 -16.12 -13.64
N ASN A 205 7.06 -15.10 -12.91
CA ASN A 205 7.85 -13.92 -12.62
C ASN A 205 8.92 -14.22 -11.56
N ARG A 206 10.00 -14.87 -12.00
CA ARG A 206 11.16 -15.25 -11.19
C ARG A 206 12.38 -14.38 -11.46
N GLN A 207 12.23 -13.30 -12.23
CA GLN A 207 13.36 -12.48 -12.70
C GLN A 207 14.25 -12.00 -11.55
N ALA A 208 13.65 -11.45 -10.48
CA ALA A 208 14.39 -10.98 -9.31
C ALA A 208 15.18 -12.11 -8.63
N ARG A 209 14.59 -13.30 -8.51
CA ARG A 209 15.25 -14.48 -7.95
C ARG A 209 16.41 -14.94 -8.84
N THR A 210 16.16 -15.14 -10.13
CA THR A 210 17.17 -15.58 -11.10
C THR A 210 18.36 -14.62 -11.15
N HIS A 211 18.10 -13.31 -11.11
CA HIS A 211 19.15 -12.30 -11.09
C HIS A 211 20.03 -12.39 -9.83
N TRP A 212 19.42 -12.55 -8.66
CA TRP A 212 20.17 -12.71 -7.41
C TRP A 212 20.91 -14.03 -7.30
N GLU A 213 20.31 -15.13 -7.75
CA GLU A 213 21.02 -16.43 -7.82
C GLU A 213 22.28 -16.32 -8.69
N ALA A 214 22.25 -15.54 -9.77
CA ALA A 214 23.43 -15.27 -10.59
C ALA A 214 24.49 -14.43 -9.84
N ILE A 215 24.09 -13.33 -9.18
CA ILE A 215 25.01 -12.49 -8.39
C ILE A 215 25.66 -13.31 -7.26
N LEU A 216 24.88 -14.11 -6.54
CA LEU A 216 25.36 -14.89 -5.39
C LEU A 216 26.25 -16.07 -5.79
N ALA A 217 26.17 -16.52 -7.05
CA ALA A 217 27.04 -17.55 -7.64
C ALA A 217 28.41 -17.01 -8.06
N GLU A 218 28.59 -15.69 -8.18
CA GLU A 218 29.90 -15.09 -8.41
C GLU A 218 30.85 -15.35 -7.23
N PRO A 219 32.18 -15.39 -7.45
CA PRO A 219 33.18 -15.69 -6.42
C PRO A 219 33.41 -14.49 -5.48
N LEU A 220 32.34 -14.00 -4.85
CA LEU A 220 32.36 -12.94 -3.86
C LEU A 220 33.09 -13.41 -2.59
N PRO A 221 34.07 -12.64 -2.07
CA PRO A 221 34.75 -12.97 -0.83
C PRO A 221 33.77 -13.21 0.33
N PRO A 222 34.11 -14.05 1.32
CA PRO A 222 33.36 -14.18 2.55
C PRO A 222 33.20 -12.81 3.22
N ASP A 223 32.04 -12.59 3.83
CA ASP A 223 31.70 -11.33 4.49
C ASP A 223 31.79 -10.11 3.54
N ALA A 224 31.58 -10.22 2.24
CA ALA A 224 31.49 -9.04 1.38
C ALA A 224 30.21 -8.21 1.65
N VAL A 225 30.27 -6.91 1.36
CA VAL A 225 29.15 -5.97 1.41
C VAL A 225 28.66 -5.72 -0.02
N LEU A 226 27.39 -5.96 -0.26
CA LEU A 226 26.71 -5.69 -1.51
C LEU A 226 25.86 -4.43 -1.35
N VAL A 227 26.06 -3.46 -2.25
CA VAL A 227 25.35 -2.18 -2.21
C VAL A 227 24.43 -2.07 -3.40
N SER A 228 23.22 -1.54 -3.18
CA SER A 228 22.32 -1.01 -4.22
C SER A 228 21.93 0.44 -3.92
N ASN A 229 21.46 1.16 -4.94
CA ASN A 229 20.85 2.47 -4.78
C ASN A 229 19.33 2.40 -4.44
N ASP A 230 18.74 1.20 -4.38
CA ASP A 230 17.33 1.00 -4.06
C ASP A 230 17.13 -0.18 -3.08
N ARG A 231 16.19 -0.01 -2.13
CA ARG A 231 15.76 -1.06 -1.20
C ARG A 231 15.18 -2.27 -1.93
N ASN A 232 14.36 -2.05 -2.95
CA ASN A 232 13.63 -3.09 -3.67
C ASN A 232 14.57 -4.09 -4.34
N ASP A 233 15.76 -3.64 -4.75
CA ASP A 233 16.77 -4.55 -5.30
C ASP A 233 17.35 -5.47 -4.23
N MET A 234 17.41 -5.04 -2.97
CA MET A 234 18.05 -5.81 -1.89
C MET A 234 17.11 -6.81 -1.22
N MET A 235 15.80 -6.56 -1.23
CA MET A 235 14.82 -7.43 -0.55
C MET A 235 14.86 -8.91 -1.03
N PRO A 236 15.04 -9.24 -2.33
CA PRO A 236 15.15 -10.63 -2.76
C PRO A 236 16.39 -11.34 -2.21
N MET A 237 17.53 -10.66 -2.08
CA MET A 237 18.73 -11.22 -1.43
C MET A 237 18.40 -11.63 0.01
N TRP A 238 17.74 -10.76 0.77
CA TRP A 238 17.36 -11.06 2.15
C TRP A 238 16.44 -12.28 2.23
N TYR A 239 15.49 -12.42 1.30
CA TYR A 239 14.67 -13.63 1.23
C TYR A 239 15.55 -14.88 1.05
N LEU A 240 16.48 -14.87 0.08
CA LEU A 240 17.38 -16.00 -0.17
C LEU A 240 18.27 -16.31 1.04
N GLN A 241 18.71 -15.30 1.79
CA GLN A 241 19.53 -15.48 2.99
C GLN A 241 18.71 -16.04 4.16
N TYR A 242 17.58 -15.42 4.50
CA TYR A 242 16.86 -15.73 5.74
C TYR A 242 15.83 -16.87 5.59
N VAL A 243 15.40 -17.18 4.37
CA VAL A 243 14.43 -18.25 4.09
C VAL A 243 15.10 -19.45 3.42
N ASP A 244 15.92 -19.21 2.39
CA ASP A 244 16.56 -20.28 1.63
C ASP A 244 17.98 -20.62 2.15
N GLU A 245 18.48 -19.90 3.16
CA GLU A 245 19.80 -20.10 3.80
C GLU A 245 21.00 -19.98 2.83
N ILE A 246 20.87 -19.15 1.79
CA ILE A 246 21.91 -18.95 0.77
C ILE A 246 22.77 -17.73 1.11
N ARG A 247 24.11 -17.89 1.13
CA ARG A 247 25.08 -16.79 1.29
C ARG A 247 24.77 -15.87 2.48
N THR A 248 24.47 -16.46 3.63
CA THR A 248 24.17 -15.74 4.88
C THR A 248 25.36 -14.94 5.44
N ASP A 249 26.55 -15.09 4.85
CA ASP A 249 27.76 -14.33 5.15
C ASP A 249 27.74 -12.89 4.60
N LEU A 250 26.99 -12.64 3.53
CA LEU A 250 27.00 -11.36 2.84
C LEU A 250 26.11 -10.31 3.53
N LEU A 251 26.49 -9.04 3.42
CA LEU A 251 25.70 -7.91 3.93
C LEU A 251 25.14 -7.06 2.79
N GLY A 252 23.82 -6.88 2.75
CA GLY A 252 23.17 -5.99 1.81
C GLY A 252 22.90 -4.59 2.39
N LEU A 253 23.34 -3.52 1.72
CA LEU A 253 23.08 -2.13 2.11
C LEU A 253 22.45 -1.30 0.98
N PHE A 254 21.62 -0.32 1.36
CA PHE A 254 20.91 0.58 0.44
C PHE A 254 20.55 1.91 1.13
N PRO A 255 20.30 3.01 0.37
CA PRO A 255 19.89 4.29 0.95
C PRO A 255 18.59 4.20 1.74
N LEU A 256 18.46 5.04 2.78
CA LEU A 256 17.30 5.06 3.69
C LEU A 256 17.09 3.75 4.47
N ILE A 257 18.09 2.87 4.53
CA ILE A 257 18.08 1.70 5.41
C ILE A 257 17.88 2.12 6.88
N THR A 258 18.48 3.25 7.27
CA THR A 258 18.14 4.02 8.46
C THR A 258 18.21 5.53 8.13
N PRO A 259 17.60 6.42 8.94
CA PRO A 259 17.60 7.86 8.68
C PRO A 259 18.99 8.50 8.59
N GLU A 260 20.00 7.88 9.20
CA GLU A 260 21.39 8.34 9.21
C GLU A 260 22.10 8.13 7.86
N TYR A 261 21.57 7.27 6.99
CA TYR A 261 22.15 6.95 5.67
C TYR A 261 21.18 7.29 4.53
N PRO A 262 20.86 8.58 4.31
CA PRO A 262 19.78 8.98 3.40
C PRO A 262 20.12 8.87 1.91
N SER A 263 21.40 8.72 1.55
CA SER A 263 21.85 8.69 0.16
C SER A 263 22.86 7.58 -0.11
N LEU A 264 23.06 7.28 -1.39
CA LEU A 264 24.04 6.28 -1.84
C LEU A 264 25.45 6.57 -1.31
N GLY A 265 25.88 7.84 -1.32
CA GLY A 265 27.19 8.24 -0.79
C GLY A 265 27.38 7.83 0.67
N HIS A 266 26.40 8.12 1.54
CA HIS A 266 26.46 7.75 2.95
C HIS A 266 26.53 6.23 3.16
N VAL A 267 25.83 5.46 2.32
CA VAL A 267 25.85 3.99 2.37
C VAL A 267 27.17 3.42 1.88
N LEU A 268 27.78 4.03 0.86
CA LEU A 268 29.11 3.66 0.39
C LEU A 268 30.17 3.95 1.46
N ASP A 269 30.09 5.12 2.11
CA ASP A 269 30.96 5.45 3.24
C ASP A 269 30.78 4.44 4.38
N LEU A 270 29.53 4.04 4.68
CA LEU A 270 29.24 3.00 5.67
C LEU A 270 29.89 1.67 5.27
N ALA A 271 29.66 1.21 4.04
CA ALA A 271 30.19 -0.04 3.51
C ALA A 271 31.72 -0.07 3.60
N LEU A 272 32.39 0.98 3.11
CA LEU A 272 33.85 1.09 3.15
C LEU A 272 34.39 1.18 4.58
N SER A 273 33.66 1.84 5.49
CA SER A 273 34.06 1.96 6.91
C SER A 273 34.06 0.62 7.66
N THR A 274 33.45 -0.43 7.10
CA THR A 274 33.47 -1.77 7.70
C THR A 274 34.81 -2.50 7.51
N GLY A 275 35.63 -2.06 6.55
CA GLY A 275 36.84 -2.79 6.14
C GLY A 275 36.58 -4.08 5.37
N ARG A 276 35.31 -4.40 5.08
CA ARG A 276 34.89 -5.56 4.28
C ARG A 276 35.00 -5.22 2.78
N PRO A 277 35.27 -6.20 1.89
CA PRO A 277 35.17 -6.01 0.45
C PRO A 277 33.77 -5.50 0.07
N ALA A 278 33.68 -4.39 -0.65
CA ALA A 278 32.41 -3.77 -1.03
C ALA A 278 32.21 -3.82 -2.55
N TYR A 279 31.02 -4.24 -2.98
CA TYR A 279 30.66 -4.38 -4.40
C TYR A 279 29.31 -3.72 -4.68
N LEU A 280 29.20 -3.12 -5.86
CA LEU A 280 27.94 -2.67 -6.42
C LEU A 280 27.27 -3.83 -7.16
N ILE A 281 25.97 -4.04 -6.95
CA ILE A 281 25.24 -5.12 -7.64
C ILE A 281 24.82 -4.77 -9.08
N LYS A 282 24.96 -3.50 -9.45
CA LYS A 282 24.64 -2.94 -10.77
C LYS A 282 25.38 -1.61 -10.97
N GLU A 283 25.38 -1.10 -12.19
CA GLU A 283 25.83 0.27 -12.49
C GLU A 283 24.90 1.31 -11.82
N MET A 284 25.48 2.35 -11.21
CA MET A 284 24.78 3.36 -10.40
C MET A 284 25.28 4.77 -10.66
#